data_AF-A0A5C4VBK8-F1
#
_entry.id   AF-A0A5C4VBK8-F1
#
_cell.length_a   1.000
_cell.length_b   1.000
_cell.length_c   1.000
_cell.angle_alpha   90.00
_cell.angle_beta   90.00
_cell.angle_gamma   90.00
#
_symmetry.space_group_name_H-M   'P 1'
#
loop_
_entity.id
_entity.type
_entity.pdbx_description
1 polymer ?
#
loop_
_entity_poly.entity_id
_entity_poly.type
_entity_poly.pdbx_seq_one_letter_code
_entity_poly.pdbx_strand_id
1 'polypeptide(L)'
;MNEIVRGADRVLVQARGPGVPEGIHGVACMTCEATSPLFDDDPLPTAVWAIQHSQDHPEHTFFLARTERHWRVLPRTDPPAPPPARGSGGFGGPAFVGLMCLLTALAGLLPGLG
;
A
#
# COMPACT_ATOMS: atom_id res chain seq x y z
N MET A 1 -11.23 10.01 -12.48
CA MET A 1 -11.31 8.59 -12.10
C MET A 1 -10.22 8.35 -11.06
N ASN A 2 -10.55 8.06 -9.79
CA ASN A 2 -9.54 7.78 -8.77
C ASN A 2 -9.16 6.29 -8.84
N GLU A 3 -8.19 6.00 -9.69
CA GLU A 3 -7.63 4.66 -9.84
C GLU A 3 -6.70 4.33 -8.67
N ILE A 4 -6.84 3.14 -8.10
CA ILE A 4 -6.04 2.68 -6.96
C ILE A 4 -4.94 1.75 -7.45
N VAL A 5 -5.27 0.80 -8.32
CA VAL A 5 -4.33 -0.17 -8.91
C VAL A 5 -4.63 -0.39 -10.38
N ARG A 6 -3.59 -0.40 -11.23
CA ARG A 6 -3.68 -0.79 -12.65
C ARG A 6 -3.10 -2.20 -12.85
N GLY A 7 -3.87 -3.08 -13.48
CA GLY A 7 -3.41 -4.37 -14.01
C GLY A 7 -3.35 -4.39 -15.54
N ALA A 8 -3.05 -5.56 -16.12
CA ALA A 8 -2.88 -5.69 -17.58
C ALA A 8 -4.12 -5.28 -18.38
N ASP A 9 -5.32 -5.67 -17.94
CA ASP A 9 -6.59 -5.38 -18.64
C ASP A 9 -7.67 -4.78 -17.73
N ARG A 10 -7.35 -4.56 -16.45
CA ARG A 10 -8.30 -4.18 -15.40
C ARG A 10 -7.75 -3.05 -14.54
N VAL A 11 -8.66 -2.24 -14.00
CA VAL A 11 -8.35 -1.16 -13.08
C VAL A 11 -9.22 -1.32 -11.83
N LEU A 12 -8.60 -1.29 -10.65
CA LEU A 12 -9.29 -1.18 -9.37
C LEU A 12 -9.52 0.31 -9.07
N VAL A 13 -10.77 0.69 -8.87
CA VAL A 13 -11.16 2.07 -8.57
C VAL A 13 -11.96 2.12 -7.27
N GLN A 14 -11.90 3.28 -6.60
CA GLN A 14 -12.83 3.55 -5.52
C GLN A 14 -14.26 3.59 -6.08
N ALA A 15 -15.18 2.83 -5.48
CA ALA A 15 -16.58 2.91 -5.84
C ALA A 15 -17.13 4.25 -5.35
N ARG A 16 -17.81 4.98 -6.23
CA ARG A 16 -18.49 6.24 -5.92
C ARG A 16 -19.87 6.23 -6.54
N GLY A 17 -20.84 6.86 -5.89
CA GLY A 17 -22.20 7.00 -6.39
C GLY A 17 -23.20 7.25 -5.26
N PRO A 18 -24.46 7.56 -5.59
CA PRO A 18 -25.51 7.72 -4.59
C PRO A 18 -25.61 6.49 -3.68
N GLY A 19 -25.55 6.70 -2.37
CA GLY A 19 -25.67 5.63 -1.37
C GLY A 19 -24.43 4.76 -1.18
N VAL A 20 -23.27 5.12 -1.73
CA VAL A 20 -22.00 4.42 -1.47
C VAL A 20 -21.10 5.33 -0.63
N PRO A 21 -20.92 5.04 0.68
CA PRO A 21 -20.01 5.81 1.52
C PRO A 21 -18.56 5.61 1.09
N GLU A 22 -17.75 6.63 1.30
CA GLU A 22 -16.30 6.61 1.11
C GLU A 22 -15.64 5.61 2.06
N GLY A 23 -16.12 5.56 3.30
CA GLY A 23 -15.70 4.62 4.34
C GLY A 23 -16.82 4.32 5.32
N ILE A 24 -16.84 3.09 5.82
CA ILE A 24 -17.69 2.69 6.95
C ILE A 24 -16.77 2.44 8.14
N HIS A 25 -17.02 3.12 9.24
CA HIS A 25 -16.19 3.12 10.44
C HIS A 25 -16.84 2.33 11.57
N GLY A 26 -16.05 1.53 12.27
CA GLY A 26 -16.47 0.82 13.47
C GLY A 26 -15.30 0.45 14.36
N VAL A 27 -15.57 0.11 15.60
CA VAL A 27 -14.55 -0.30 16.57
C VAL A 27 -15.04 -1.46 17.42
N ALA A 28 -14.12 -2.36 17.77
CA ALA A 28 -14.37 -3.46 18.70
C ALA A 28 -13.49 -3.31 19.95
N CYS A 29 -14.05 -3.53 21.13
CA CYS A 29 -13.29 -3.68 22.36
C CYS A 29 -12.55 -5.02 22.34
N MET A 30 -11.24 -5.01 22.64
CA MET A 30 -10.43 -6.23 22.62
C MET A 30 -10.50 -7.02 23.94
N THR A 31 -11.15 -6.49 24.96
CA THR A 31 -11.35 -7.19 26.25
C THR A 31 -12.66 -7.97 26.28
N CYS A 32 -13.76 -7.37 25.80
CA CYS A 32 -15.10 -7.95 25.88
C CYS A 32 -15.80 -8.15 24.53
N GLU A 33 -15.13 -7.83 23.42
CA GLU A 33 -15.62 -8.02 22.04
C GLU A 33 -16.86 -7.17 21.68
N ALA A 34 -17.30 -6.28 22.57
CA ALA A 34 -18.35 -5.31 22.28
C ALA A 34 -17.97 -4.43 21.09
N THR A 35 -18.94 -4.19 20.21
CA THR A 35 -18.75 -3.46 18.95
C THR A 35 -19.61 -2.21 18.91
N SER A 36 -19.07 -1.12 18.38
CA SER A 36 -19.84 0.09 18.10
C SER A 36 -20.84 -0.15 16.96
N PRO A 37 -21.88 0.70 16.83
CA PRO A 37 -22.55 0.88 15.56
C PRO A 37 -21.55 1.25 14.44
N LEU A 38 -21.97 1.05 13.20
CA LEU A 38 -21.22 1.47 12.02
C LEU A 38 -21.64 2.88 11.58
N PHE A 39 -20.67 3.69 11.19
CA PHE A 39 -20.90 5.07 10.77
C PHE A 39 -20.29 5.32 9.39
N ASP A 40 -21.08 5.90 8.50
CA ASP A 40 -20.66 6.28 7.16
C ASP A 40 -19.89 7.60 7.21
N ASP A 41 -18.72 7.63 6.58
CA ASP A 41 -17.89 8.81 6.30
C ASP A 41 -17.46 9.67 7.50
N ASP A 42 -17.77 9.21 8.72
CA ASP A 42 -17.40 9.87 9.97
C ASP A 42 -16.85 8.87 11.00
N PRO A 43 -15.53 8.90 11.30
CA PRO A 43 -14.94 8.06 12.33
C PRO A 43 -15.15 8.59 13.75
N LEU A 44 -15.58 9.84 13.93
CA LEU A 44 -15.66 10.47 15.25
C LEU A 44 -16.65 9.76 16.20
N PRO A 45 -17.87 9.38 15.79
CA PRO A 45 -18.81 8.66 16.65
C PRO A 45 -18.25 7.32 17.15
N THR A 46 -17.43 6.67 16.34
CA THR A 46 -16.74 5.42 16.69
C THR A 46 -15.72 5.65 17.82
N ALA A 47 -14.95 6.74 17.75
CA ALA A 47 -14.00 7.10 18.79
C ALA A 47 -14.70 7.53 20.09
N VAL A 48 -15.80 8.29 19.97
CA VAL A 48 -16.64 8.68 21.12
C VAL A 48 -17.19 7.44 21.83
N TRP A 49 -17.67 6.44 21.07
CA TRP A 49 -18.14 5.18 21.64
C TRP A 49 -17.06 4.47 22.45
N ALA A 50 -15.82 4.39 21.94
CA ALA A 50 -14.72 3.75 22.67
C ALA A 50 -14.40 4.46 23.99
N ILE A 51 -14.40 5.80 23.98
CA ILE A 51 -14.21 6.62 25.19
C ILE A 51 -15.31 6.34 26.21
N GLN A 52 -16.57 6.35 25.78
CA GLN A 52 -17.72 6.09 26.66
C GLN A 52 -17.67 4.66 27.22
N HIS A 53 -17.32 3.67 26.39
CA HIS A 53 -17.16 2.28 26.83
C HIS A 53 -16.07 2.14 27.90
N SER A 54 -14.94 2.84 27.76
CA SER A 54 -13.90 2.88 28.80
C SER A 54 -14.31 3.63 30.07
N GLN A 55 -15.26 4.58 29.98
CA GLN A 55 -15.80 5.26 31.16
C GLN A 55 -16.70 4.32 31.98
N ASP A 56 -17.51 3.50 31.30
CA ASP A 56 -18.36 2.50 31.94
C ASP A 56 -17.56 1.28 32.43
N HIS A 57 -16.46 0.95 31.75
CA HIS A 57 -15.56 -0.17 32.04
C HIS A 57 -14.08 0.26 32.02
N PRO A 58 -13.54 0.80 33.13
CA PRO A 58 -12.20 1.39 33.18
C PRO A 58 -11.04 0.46 32.77
N GLU A 59 -11.22 -0.85 32.88
CA GLU A 59 -10.26 -1.87 32.46
C GLU A 59 -10.26 -2.14 30.94
N HIS A 60 -11.29 -1.69 30.23
CA HIS A 60 -11.42 -1.83 28.78
C HIS A 60 -10.74 -0.65 28.06
N THR A 61 -9.43 -0.76 27.86
CA THR A 61 -8.60 0.34 27.31
C THR A 61 -8.03 0.06 25.92
N PHE A 62 -8.18 -1.16 25.39
CA PHE A 62 -7.64 -1.56 24.10
C PHE A 62 -8.76 -1.87 23.10
N PHE A 63 -8.68 -1.27 21.92
CA PHE A 63 -9.72 -1.30 20.90
C PHE A 63 -9.14 -1.50 19.50
N LEU A 64 -9.84 -2.28 18.67
CA LEU A 64 -9.53 -2.47 17.26
C LEU A 64 -10.46 -1.62 16.40
N ALA A 65 -9.93 -0.52 15.86
CA ALA A 65 -10.63 0.28 14.87
C ALA A 65 -10.59 -0.40 13.49
N ARG A 66 -11.73 -0.44 12.80
CA ARG A 66 -11.88 -0.97 11.43
C ARG A 66 -12.49 0.09 10.53
N THR A 67 -12.04 0.09 9.28
CA THR A 67 -12.62 0.94 8.23
C THR A 67 -12.84 0.07 7.00
N GLU A 68 -14.08 0.00 6.55
CA GLU A 68 -14.47 -0.72 5.34
C GLU A 68 -14.61 0.26 4.18
N ARG A 69 -14.23 -0.16 2.97
CA ARG A 69 -14.29 0.66 1.76
C ARG A 69 -14.84 -0.14 0.59
N HIS A 70 -15.60 0.53 -0.26
CA HIS A 70 -16.16 -0.06 -1.47
C HIS A 70 -15.25 0.18 -2.67
N TRP A 71 -14.87 -0.89 -3.36
CA TRP A 71 -14.11 -0.83 -4.61
C TRP A 71 -14.87 -1.46 -5.77
N ARG A 72 -14.56 -1.02 -6.99
CA ARG A 72 -15.02 -1.65 -8.23
C ARG A 72 -13.83 -1.98 -9.11
N VAL A 73 -13.95 -3.07 -9.86
CA VAL A 73 -12.98 -3.45 -10.89
C VAL A 73 -13.60 -3.18 -12.24
N LEU A 74 -12.95 -2.33 -13.05
CA LEU A 74 -13.40 -1.94 -14.37
C LEU A 74 -12.43 -2.44 -15.46
N PRO A 75 -12.90 -2.71 -16.69
CA PRO A 75 -12.00 -2.87 -17.83
C PRO A 75 -11.15 -1.61 -18.01
N ARG A 76 -9.88 -1.78 -18.39
CA ARG A 76 -9.03 -0.63 -18.75
C ARG A 76 -9.51 -0.07 -20.10
N THR A 77 -9.87 1.22 -20.14
CA THR A 77 -10.21 1.94 -21.37
C THR A 77 -9.00 2.48 -22.11
N ASP A 78 -7.89 2.67 -21.41
CA ASP A 78 -6.65 3.20 -21.99
C ASP A 78 -5.80 2.09 -22.62
N PRO A 79 -5.06 2.38 -23.71
CA PRO A 79 -4.08 1.45 -24.24
C PRO A 79 -3.00 1.14 -23.18
N PRO A 80 -2.44 -0.09 -23.17
CA PRO A 80 -1.35 -0.43 -22.26
C PRO A 80 -0.21 0.60 -22.38
N ALA A 81 0.37 0.98 -21.24
CA ALA A 81 1.57 1.81 -21.25
C ALA A 81 2.63 1.15 -22.13
N PRO A 82 3.33 1.91 -23.00
CA PRO A 82 4.41 1.35 -23.78
C PRO A 82 5.43 0.75 -22.81
N PRO A 83 6.06 -0.39 -23.17
CA PRO A 83 7.12 -0.95 -22.35
C PRO A 83 8.15 0.13 -22.05
N PRO A 84 8.73 0.18 -20.84
CA PRO A 84 9.77 1.16 -20.53
C PRO A 84 10.81 1.08 -21.64
N ALA A 85 11.17 2.24 -22.21
CA ALA A 85 12.23 2.30 -23.20
C ALA A 85 13.42 1.54 -22.61
N ARG A 86 13.89 0.49 -23.29
CA ARG A 86 15.12 -0.19 -22.89
C ARG A 86 16.16 0.90 -22.81
N GLY A 87 16.53 1.28 -21.58
CA GLY A 87 17.40 2.41 -21.36
C GLY A 87 18.60 2.23 -22.28
N SER A 88 18.83 3.21 -23.15
CA SER A 88 20.11 3.34 -23.83
C SER A 88 21.16 3.25 -22.74
N GLY A 89 21.88 2.13 -22.71
CA GLY A 89 22.71 1.73 -21.58
C GLY A 89 23.57 2.90 -21.15
N GLY A 90 23.25 3.46 -19.97
CA GLY A 90 24.22 4.25 -19.24
C GLY A 90 25.49 3.40 -19.14
N PHE A 91 26.63 4.06 -19.27
CA PHE A 91 27.99 3.52 -19.37
C PHE A 91 28.41 2.47 -18.29
N GLY A 92 27.51 2.10 -17.36
CA GLY A 92 27.69 1.11 -16.30
C GLY A 92 26.81 -0.14 -16.41
N GLY A 93 26.70 -0.76 -17.59
CA GLY A 93 26.08 -2.09 -17.72
C GLY A 93 26.94 -3.23 -17.14
N PRO A 94 26.47 -4.48 -17.11
CA PRO A 94 27.21 -5.63 -16.55
C PRO A 94 28.59 -5.85 -17.21
N ALA A 95 28.76 -5.39 -18.46
CA ALA A 95 30.06 -5.39 -19.14
C ALA A 95 31.08 -4.44 -18.48
N PHE A 96 30.66 -3.28 -17.97
CA PHE A 96 31.53 -2.35 -17.25
C PHE A 96 31.95 -2.94 -15.90
N VAL A 97 31.02 -3.58 -15.19
CA VAL A 97 31.33 -4.30 -13.94
C VAL A 97 32.31 -5.43 -14.20
N GLY A 98 32.09 -6.23 -15.25
CA GLY A 98 33.02 -7.28 -15.68
C GLY A 98 34.42 -6.74 -16.02
N LEU A 99 34.50 -5.61 -16.73
CA LEU A 99 35.76 -4.95 -17.07
C LEU A 99 36.50 -4.44 -15.81
N MET A 100 35.78 -3.80 -14.89
CA MET A 100 36.36 -3.33 -13.62
C MET A 100 36.90 -4.50 -12.78
N CYS A 101 36.14 -5.59 -12.64
CA CYS A 101 36.59 -6.78 -11.92
C CYS A 101 37.84 -7.40 -12.56
N LEU A 102 37.90 -7.48 -13.89
CA LEU A 102 39.07 -7.99 -14.61
C LEU A 102 40.31 -7.11 -14.34
N LEU A 103 40.16 -5.78 -14.44
CA LEU A 103 41.24 -4.83 -14.19
C LEU A 103 41.73 -4.89 -12.74
N THR A 104 40.84 -5.02 -11.76
CA THR A 104 41.21 -5.18 -10.35
C THR A 104 41.97 -6.49 -10.11
N ALA A 105 41.54 -7.60 -10.72
CA ALA A 105 42.25 -8.87 -10.61
C ALA A 105 43.65 -8.81 -11.24
N LEU A 106 43.79 -8.14 -12.40
CA LEU A 106 45.06 -7.97 -13.10
C LEU A 106 46.02 -7.04 -12.34
N ALA A 107 45.51 -5.97 -11.73
CA ALA A 107 46.29 -5.07 -10.88
C ALA A 107 46.74 -5.75 -9.57
N GLY A 108 45.92 -6.64 -9.01
CA GLY A 108 46.28 -7.48 -7.86
C GLY A 108 47.29 -8.59 -8.16
N LEU A 109 47.55 -8.89 -9.44
CA LEU A 109 48.55 -9.88 -9.87
C LEU A 109 49.96 -9.28 -10.03
N LEU A 110 50.09 -7.95 -10.03
CA LEU A 110 51.35 -7.23 -10.17
C LEU A 110 52.29 -7.21 -8.93
N PRO A 111 51.86 -7.37 -7.66
CA PRO A 111 52.81 -7.45 -6.55
C PRO A 111 53.50 -8.82 -6.43
N GLY A 112 53.19 -9.78 -7.33
CA GLY A 112 53.78 -11.12 -7.33
C GLY A 112 54.91 -11.36 -8.33
N LEU A 113 55.21 -10.40 -9.22
CA LEU A 113 56.28 -10.48 -10.22
C LEU A 113 56.92 -9.09 -10.37
N GLY A 114 57.79 -8.71 -9.43
CA GLY A 114 58.59 -7.47 -9.49
C GLY A 114 59.11 -7.04 -8.13
#